data_AF-A0A0C2INW8-F1
#
_entry.id   AF-A0A0C2INW8-F1
#
_cell.length_a   1.000
_cell.length_b   1.000
_cell.length_c   1.000
_cell.angle_alpha   90.00
_cell.angle_beta   90.00
_cell.angle_gamma   90.00
#
_symmetry.space_group_name_H-M   'P 1'
#
loop_
_entity.id
_entity.type
_entity.pdbx_description
1 polymer ?
#
loop_
_entity_poly.entity_id
_entity_poly.type
_entity_poly.pdbx_seq_one_letter_code
_entity_poly.pdbx_strand_id
1 'polypeptide(L)'
;MSDSEVNDADESEGFDCSDSEESECEKYDTSNYFTSLQECLFYGQLCDNPNHRKIIQLQNYKAAFNRAIEYKEDDAVEAGQYVKIFIQNIPEFIYEYFWKFVGRLILYRLHPFEDQLSVVHYLIHKKDYTPDIFSNVIECVSGEAQVVVSLVGYLTFPNAEVTLFSQSSDGELTYIGGGHVLPISKRLLVNELVLTGSIRRAFKKTTIVKGIFHSREEASRFKEIEIFTENGGKGHMIKPIGTHGTIKCHFTLTTNKSQTVYGKLYKPQPLICDIETKVYLPSQHLL
;
A
#
# COMPACT_ATOMS: atom_id res chain seq x y z
N MET A 1 72.70 11.13 24.34
CA MET A 1 72.27 10.95 22.94
C MET A 1 71.82 9.50 22.86
N SER A 2 70.60 9.13 23.27
CA SER A 2 69.33 9.32 22.53
C SER A 2 69.54 9.06 21.03
N ASP A 3 68.92 8.04 20.43
CA ASP A 3 67.47 7.98 20.30
C ASP A 3 66.84 6.58 20.47
N SER A 4 65.63 6.65 21.00
CA SER A 4 64.55 5.67 21.06
C SER A 4 63.63 5.82 19.85
N GLU A 5 63.05 4.73 19.34
CA GLU A 5 61.69 4.66 18.75
C GLU A 5 61.45 3.22 18.23
N VAL A 6 60.29 2.55 18.32
CA VAL A 6 59.08 2.58 19.15
C VAL A 6 58.48 1.17 18.93
N ASN A 7 58.11 0.47 19.99
CA ASN A 7 57.46 -0.84 19.92
C ASN A 7 55.95 -0.66 19.67
N ASP A 8 55.41 -1.40 18.69
CA ASP A 8 53.97 -1.65 18.55
C ASP A 8 53.50 -2.47 19.76
N ALA A 9 52.64 -1.87 20.58
CA ALA A 9 51.95 -2.54 21.67
C ALA A 9 50.45 -2.53 21.42
N ASP A 10 49.88 -3.72 21.47
CA ASP A 10 48.45 -4.02 21.55
C ASP A 10 47.76 -3.20 22.66
N GLU A 11 46.67 -2.51 22.30
CA GLU A 11 45.64 -2.11 23.26
C GLU A 11 44.37 -2.91 22.96
N SER A 12 44.34 -4.16 23.44
CA SER A 12 43.11 -4.88 23.72
C SER A 12 42.53 -4.35 25.03
N GLU A 13 41.82 -3.22 24.99
CA GLU A 13 41.09 -2.75 26.17
C GLU A 13 39.77 -3.50 26.35
N GLY A 14 39.61 -3.99 27.58
CA GLY A 14 38.51 -4.81 28.05
C GLY A 14 37.15 -4.18 27.82
N PHE A 15 36.22 -5.03 27.40
CA PHE A 15 34.82 -4.69 27.22
C PHE A 15 34.13 -4.79 28.58
N ASP A 16 34.16 -3.71 29.36
CA ASP A 16 33.41 -3.62 30.60
C ASP A 16 31.93 -3.33 30.28
N CYS A 17 31.08 -4.30 30.58
CA CYS A 17 29.63 -4.19 30.49
C CYS A 17 29.10 -3.68 31.84
N SER A 18 28.99 -2.36 32.00
CA SER A 18 28.16 -1.77 33.04
C SER A 18 26.98 -1.03 32.42
N ASP A 19 25.81 -1.54 32.76
CA ASP A 19 24.44 -1.07 32.57
C ASP A 19 24.22 0.37 32.08
N SER A 20 23.49 0.48 30.97
CA SER A 20 22.70 1.68 30.64
C SER A 20 21.40 1.20 29.99
N GLU A 21 20.32 1.43 30.74
CA GLU A 21 18.90 1.44 30.40
C GLU A 21 18.56 0.91 29.00
N GLU A 22 18.08 -0.33 28.95
CA GLU A 22 17.48 -0.91 27.76
C GLU A 22 16.24 -0.10 27.38
N SER A 23 16.38 0.79 26.38
CA SER A 23 15.23 1.29 25.64
C SER A 23 14.57 0.08 24.98
N GLU A 24 13.41 -0.34 25.50
CA GLU A 24 12.58 -1.42 24.98
C GLU A 24 12.29 -1.18 23.49
N CYS A 25 13.09 -1.80 22.62
CA CYS A 25 12.80 -1.85 21.19
C CYS A 25 11.73 -2.93 21.02
N GLU A 26 10.52 -2.53 20.62
CA GLU A 26 9.45 -3.47 20.30
C GLU A 26 9.94 -4.47 19.24
N LYS A 27 9.82 -5.77 19.53
CA LYS A 27 10.26 -6.83 18.62
C LYS A 27 9.26 -6.94 17.46
N TYR A 28 9.58 -6.35 16.32
CA TYR A 28 8.81 -6.52 15.09
C TYR A 28 9.28 -7.76 14.32
N ASP A 29 8.33 -8.56 13.79
CA ASP A 29 8.65 -9.60 12.80
C ASP A 29 8.96 -8.95 11.44
N THR A 30 10.24 -8.89 11.09
CA THR A 30 10.74 -8.29 9.85
C THR A 30 10.82 -9.26 8.67
N SER A 31 10.32 -10.50 8.82
CA SER A 31 10.50 -11.58 7.84
C SER A 31 9.97 -11.30 6.42
N ASN A 32 8.97 -10.42 6.27
CA ASN A 32 8.33 -10.08 5.01
C ASN A 32 8.57 -8.63 4.54
N TYR A 33 9.61 -7.99 5.08
CA TYR A 33 9.99 -6.63 4.71
C TYR A 33 11.14 -6.62 3.70
N PHE A 34 11.22 -5.51 2.96
CA PHE A 34 12.20 -5.22 1.92
C PHE A 34 12.91 -3.90 2.20
N THR A 35 14.10 -3.73 1.61
CA THR A 35 14.96 -2.57 1.84
C THR A 35 14.63 -1.39 0.93
N SER A 36 14.03 -1.66 -0.24
CA SER A 36 13.72 -0.63 -1.23
C SER A 36 12.32 -0.81 -1.83
N LEU A 37 11.73 0.30 -2.26
CA LEU A 37 10.45 0.28 -3.00
C LEU A 37 10.57 -0.45 -4.35
N GLN A 38 11.76 -0.44 -4.96
CA GLN A 38 12.01 -1.17 -6.22
C GLN A 38 11.96 -2.67 -6.02
N GLU A 39 12.49 -3.15 -4.91
CA GLU A 39 12.40 -4.56 -4.51
C GLU A 39 10.93 -4.96 -4.33
N CYS A 40 10.12 -4.15 -3.64
CA CYS A 40 8.68 -4.39 -3.52
C CYS A 40 7.95 -4.41 -4.88
N LEU A 41 8.34 -3.55 -5.84
CA LEU A 41 7.78 -3.58 -7.20
C LEU A 41 8.11 -4.88 -7.92
N PHE A 42 9.32 -5.42 -7.73
CA PHE A 42 9.78 -6.66 -8.35
C PHE A 42 9.05 -7.89 -7.80
N TYR A 43 8.82 -7.95 -6.48
CA TYR A 43 8.04 -9.01 -5.85
C TYR A 43 6.54 -8.95 -6.18
N GLY A 44 6.11 -7.85 -6.82
CA GLY A 44 4.77 -7.68 -7.37
C GLY A 44 3.75 -7.27 -6.31
N GLN A 45 2.72 -6.57 -6.77
CA GLN A 45 1.55 -6.30 -5.96
C GLN A 45 0.79 -7.61 -5.79
N LEU A 46 0.95 -8.24 -4.64
CA LEU A 46 0.16 -9.40 -4.24
C LEU A 46 -1.32 -8.96 -4.24
N CYS A 47 -2.19 -9.83 -4.73
CA CYS A 47 -3.63 -9.66 -4.55
C CYS A 47 -4.11 -10.92 -3.85
N ASP A 48 -4.91 -10.74 -2.80
CA ASP A 48 -5.59 -11.85 -2.17
C ASP A 48 -6.75 -12.20 -3.10
N ASN A 49 -6.52 -13.09 -4.06
CA ASN A 49 -7.49 -13.51 -5.06
C ASN A 49 -8.06 -14.89 -4.71
N PRO A 50 -9.00 -14.99 -3.75
CA PRO A 50 -9.50 -16.26 -3.23
C PRO A 50 -10.17 -17.11 -4.32
N ASN A 51 -10.74 -16.45 -5.32
CA ASN A 51 -11.48 -17.09 -6.41
C ASN A 51 -10.62 -17.35 -7.66
N HIS A 52 -9.31 -17.09 -7.61
CA HIS A 52 -8.38 -17.19 -8.74
C HIS A 52 -8.90 -16.56 -10.05
N ARG A 53 -9.67 -15.46 -9.94
CA ARG A 53 -10.24 -14.80 -11.10
C ARG A 53 -9.14 -14.11 -11.91
N LYS A 54 -9.24 -14.12 -13.23
CA LYS A 54 -8.26 -13.47 -14.10
C LYS A 54 -8.34 -11.95 -13.94
N ILE A 55 -7.25 -11.35 -13.47
CA ILE A 55 -7.10 -9.89 -13.37
C ILE A 55 -6.34 -9.41 -14.61
N ILE A 56 -6.94 -8.50 -15.36
CA ILE A 56 -6.32 -7.86 -16.51
C ILE A 56 -5.48 -6.67 -16.08
N GLN A 57 -4.39 -6.46 -16.80
CA GLN A 57 -3.55 -5.28 -16.65
C GLN A 57 -3.42 -4.59 -18.01
N LEU A 58 -3.95 -3.38 -18.10
CA LEU A 58 -3.82 -2.57 -19.31
C LEU A 58 -2.43 -1.94 -19.36
N GLN A 59 -1.66 -2.26 -20.39
CA GLN A 59 -0.31 -1.69 -20.59
C GLN A 59 -0.37 -0.18 -20.86
N ASN A 60 -1.29 0.24 -21.74
CA ASN A 60 -1.54 1.63 -22.06
C ASN A 60 -3.04 1.91 -21.91
N TYR A 61 -3.41 2.35 -20.70
CA TYR A 61 -4.78 2.67 -20.36
C TYR A 61 -5.37 3.77 -21.25
N LYS A 62 -4.63 4.85 -21.53
CA LYS A 62 -5.12 5.97 -22.36
C LYS A 62 -5.47 5.51 -23.77
N ALA A 63 -4.61 4.70 -24.39
CA ALA A 63 -4.87 4.17 -25.72
C ALA A 63 -6.00 3.13 -25.73
N ALA A 64 -6.14 2.31 -24.67
CA ALA A 64 -7.28 1.40 -24.54
C ALA A 64 -8.60 2.15 -24.37
N PHE A 65 -8.61 3.21 -23.56
CA PHE A 65 -9.76 4.08 -23.32
C PHE A 65 -10.21 4.80 -24.58
N ASN A 66 -9.29 5.49 -25.28
CA ASN A 66 -9.64 6.19 -26.52
C ASN A 66 -10.19 5.21 -27.57
N ARG A 67 -9.58 4.03 -27.69
CA ARG A 67 -10.11 2.97 -28.57
C ARG A 67 -11.48 2.49 -28.13
N ALA A 68 -11.75 2.33 -26.84
CA ALA A 68 -13.04 1.87 -26.33
C ALA A 68 -14.17 2.90 -26.53
N ILE A 69 -13.86 4.20 -26.51
CA ILE A 69 -14.81 5.28 -26.84
C ILE A 69 -15.02 5.37 -28.36
N GLU A 70 -13.93 5.28 -29.12
CA GLU A 70 -13.97 5.29 -30.59
C GLU A 70 -14.58 4.01 -31.16
N TYR A 71 -14.66 2.94 -30.36
CA TYR A 71 -15.32 1.68 -30.69
C TYR A 71 -16.84 1.89 -30.75
N LYS A 72 -17.27 2.58 -31.79
CA LYS A 72 -18.61 2.52 -32.34
C LYS A 72 -18.58 1.39 -33.35
N GLU A 73 -18.90 0.18 -32.91
CA GLU A 73 -19.57 -0.72 -33.85
C GLU A 73 -20.74 0.04 -34.49
N ASP A 74 -21.06 -0.23 -35.75
CA ASP A 74 -22.23 0.37 -36.41
C ASP A 74 -23.46 0.18 -35.51
N ASP A 75 -23.82 1.23 -34.77
CA ASP A 75 -24.84 1.12 -33.73
C ASP A 75 -26.15 0.74 -34.43
N ALA A 76 -26.68 -0.44 -34.10
CA ALA A 76 -27.88 -0.96 -34.73
C ALA A 76 -29.14 -0.11 -34.42
N VAL A 77 -29.06 0.78 -33.43
CA VAL A 77 -30.16 1.57 -32.89
C VAL A 77 -29.65 2.99 -32.61
N GLU A 78 -30.39 3.98 -33.11
CA GLU A 78 -30.10 5.40 -32.86
C GLU A 78 -30.82 5.93 -31.61
N ALA A 79 -30.29 7.01 -31.03
CA ALA A 79 -30.90 7.66 -29.88
C ALA A 79 -32.33 8.15 -30.19
N GLY A 80 -33.27 7.91 -29.26
CA GLY A 80 -34.67 8.32 -29.38
C GLY A 80 -35.60 7.26 -29.98
N GLN A 81 -35.08 6.11 -30.41
CA GLN A 81 -35.90 5.01 -30.90
C GLN A 81 -36.50 4.18 -29.76
N TYR A 82 -37.76 3.76 -29.95
CA TYR A 82 -38.38 2.77 -29.08
C TYR A 82 -37.94 1.37 -29.52
N VAL A 83 -37.28 0.64 -28.63
CA VAL A 83 -36.71 -0.68 -28.94
C VAL A 83 -37.20 -1.76 -27.98
N LYS A 84 -37.23 -2.99 -28.49
CA LYS A 84 -37.46 -4.21 -27.70
C LYS A 84 -36.14 -4.94 -27.53
N ILE A 85 -35.63 -5.00 -26.30
CA ILE A 85 -34.36 -5.66 -25.96
C ILE A 85 -34.65 -7.04 -25.40
N PHE A 86 -33.99 -8.06 -25.95
CA PHE A 86 -34.06 -9.44 -25.45
C PHE A 86 -32.77 -9.74 -24.67
N ILE A 87 -32.89 -9.86 -23.35
CA ILE A 87 -31.77 -10.20 -22.48
C ILE A 87 -31.87 -11.69 -22.12
N GLN A 88 -30.78 -12.42 -22.28
CA GLN A 88 -30.73 -13.85 -21.99
C GLN A 88 -30.25 -14.09 -20.55
N ASN A 89 -30.59 -15.26 -20.00
CA ASN A 89 -30.06 -15.77 -18.72
C ASN A 89 -30.31 -14.86 -17.51
N ILE A 90 -31.45 -14.16 -17.47
CA ILE A 90 -31.87 -13.42 -16.28
C ILE A 90 -32.39 -14.42 -15.24
N PRO A 91 -31.83 -14.46 -14.02
CA PRO A 91 -32.39 -15.24 -12.92
C PRO A 91 -33.82 -14.81 -12.57
N GLU A 92 -34.70 -15.78 -12.34
CA GLU A 92 -36.13 -15.55 -12.08
C GLU A 92 -36.36 -14.60 -10.90
N PHE A 93 -35.58 -14.74 -9.82
CA PHE A 93 -35.69 -13.89 -8.64
C PHE A 93 -35.42 -12.40 -8.92
N ILE A 94 -34.53 -12.08 -9.87
CA ILE A 94 -34.24 -10.71 -10.27
C ILE A 94 -35.45 -10.14 -11.02
N TYR A 95 -35.99 -10.92 -11.96
CA TYR A 95 -37.15 -10.52 -12.75
C TYR A 95 -38.36 -10.24 -11.84
N GLU A 96 -38.66 -11.14 -10.91
CA GLU A 96 -39.76 -10.95 -9.97
C GLU A 96 -39.58 -9.70 -9.11
N TYR A 97 -38.37 -9.47 -8.61
CA TYR A 97 -38.09 -8.32 -7.77
C TYR A 97 -38.29 -6.99 -8.52
N PHE A 98 -37.73 -6.88 -9.74
CA PHE A 98 -37.89 -5.68 -10.54
C PHE A 98 -39.35 -5.42 -10.93
N TRP A 99 -40.08 -6.49 -11.30
CA TRP A 99 -41.49 -6.40 -11.68
C TRP A 99 -42.38 -5.97 -10.50
N LYS A 100 -42.16 -6.53 -9.31
CA LYS A 100 -43.01 -6.31 -8.13
C LYS A 100 -42.67 -5.01 -7.38
N PHE A 101 -41.41 -4.64 -7.26
CA PHE A 101 -40.98 -3.61 -6.29
C PHE A 101 -40.34 -2.36 -6.90
N VAL A 102 -39.58 -2.48 -7.99
CA VAL A 102 -38.79 -1.34 -8.52
C VAL A 102 -39.59 -0.53 -9.55
N GLY A 103 -40.28 -1.22 -10.47
CA GLY A 103 -41.12 -0.60 -11.51
C GLY A 103 -40.38 0.20 -12.59
N ARG A 104 -39.06 0.42 -12.47
CA ARG A 104 -38.21 1.10 -13.46
C ARG A 104 -36.87 0.37 -13.61
N LEU A 105 -36.50 0.06 -14.85
CA LEU A 105 -35.23 -0.57 -15.21
C LEU A 105 -34.45 0.36 -16.13
N ILE A 106 -33.22 0.68 -15.76
CA ILE A 106 -32.30 1.45 -16.61
C ILE A 106 -31.22 0.49 -17.09
N LEU A 107 -31.01 0.44 -18.40
CA LEU A 107 -30.02 -0.41 -19.04
C LEU A 107 -28.90 0.47 -19.60
N TYR A 108 -27.66 0.07 -19.36
CA TYR A 108 -26.48 0.71 -19.92
C TYR A 108 -25.71 -0.32 -20.76
N ARG A 109 -25.16 0.13 -21.88
CA ARG A 109 -24.18 -0.66 -22.64
C ARG A 109 -22.84 -0.55 -21.93
N LEU A 110 -22.24 -1.70 -21.65
CA LEU A 110 -20.86 -1.74 -21.16
C LEU A 110 -19.89 -1.50 -22.32
N HIS A 111 -18.87 -0.70 -22.06
CA HIS A 111 -17.76 -0.53 -22.99
C HIS A 111 -16.86 -1.79 -23.00
N PRO A 112 -16.01 -1.97 -24.03
CA PRO A 112 -15.05 -3.07 -24.06
C PRO A 112 -14.23 -3.15 -22.76
N PHE A 113 -14.09 -4.37 -22.23
CA PHE A 113 -13.34 -4.72 -21.02
C PHE A 113 -13.98 -4.34 -19.67
N GLU A 114 -15.13 -3.64 -19.61
CA GLU A 114 -15.79 -3.31 -18.33
C GLU A 114 -16.29 -4.53 -17.55
N ASP A 115 -16.50 -5.65 -18.23
CA ASP A 115 -16.84 -6.95 -17.63
C ASP A 115 -15.64 -7.68 -17.01
N GLN A 116 -14.42 -7.17 -17.21
CA GLN A 116 -13.18 -7.80 -16.76
C GLN A 116 -12.68 -7.17 -15.46
N LEU A 117 -12.08 -7.99 -14.60
CA LEU A 117 -11.48 -7.52 -13.36
C LEU A 117 -10.12 -6.88 -13.61
N SER A 118 -9.87 -5.71 -13.05
CA SER A 118 -8.61 -4.96 -13.09
C SER A 118 -8.31 -4.39 -11.71
N VAL A 119 -7.07 -3.96 -11.48
CA VAL A 119 -6.80 -3.03 -10.38
C VAL A 119 -7.39 -1.67 -10.75
N VAL A 120 -8.26 -1.14 -9.89
CA VAL A 120 -8.93 0.15 -10.05
C VAL A 120 -8.56 1.07 -8.90
N HIS A 121 -8.55 2.37 -9.18
CA HIS A 121 -8.18 3.40 -8.22
C HIS A 121 -9.29 4.44 -8.14
N TYR A 122 -9.63 4.84 -6.93
CA TYR A 122 -10.67 5.83 -6.65
C TYR A 122 -10.06 6.96 -5.83
N LEU A 123 -10.26 8.20 -6.27
CA LEU A 123 -9.97 9.38 -5.45
C LEU A 123 -11.21 9.73 -4.66
N ILE A 124 -11.12 9.70 -3.35
CA ILE A 124 -12.24 9.94 -2.44
C ILE A 124 -11.95 11.20 -1.64
N HIS A 125 -12.92 12.11 -1.61
CA HIS A 125 -12.84 13.33 -0.81
C HIS A 125 -13.29 13.03 0.63
N LYS A 126 -12.45 13.43 1.59
CA LYS A 126 -12.74 13.42 3.02
C LYS A 126 -13.79 14.48 3.31
N LYS A 127 -15.05 14.07 3.46
CA LYS A 127 -16.05 14.93 4.07
C LYS A 127 -16.41 14.47 5.48
N ASP A 128 -16.61 13.17 5.74
CA ASP A 128 -17.00 12.70 7.09
C ASP A 128 -16.54 11.25 7.42
N TYR A 129 -15.46 10.73 6.81
CA TYR A 129 -15.00 9.37 7.12
C TYR A 129 -14.09 9.31 8.37
N THR A 130 -14.36 8.35 9.27
CA THR A 130 -13.40 7.95 10.30
C THR A 130 -12.29 7.11 9.66
N PRO A 131 -11.03 7.24 10.10
CA PRO A 131 -9.89 6.51 9.54
C PRO A 131 -10.07 4.97 9.61
N ASP A 132 -10.94 4.50 10.50
CA ASP A 132 -11.13 3.08 10.82
C ASP A 132 -12.00 2.29 9.81
N ILE A 133 -12.62 2.94 8.82
CA ILE A 133 -13.55 2.26 7.88
C ILE A 133 -12.82 1.31 6.94
N PHE A 134 -11.54 1.59 6.65
CA PHE A 134 -10.75 0.75 5.78
C PHE A 134 -9.56 0.17 6.57
N SER A 135 -9.71 -1.07 7.03
CA SER A 135 -8.67 -1.80 7.76
C SER A 135 -7.33 -1.93 7.02
N ASN A 136 -7.34 -1.78 5.68
CA ASN A 136 -6.17 -1.89 4.81
C ASN A 136 -5.84 -0.58 4.06
N VAL A 137 -6.37 0.58 4.47
CA VAL A 137 -5.95 1.85 3.87
C VAL A 137 -4.60 2.25 4.45
N ILE A 138 -3.63 2.32 3.55
CA ILE A 138 -2.39 3.05 3.79
C ILE A 138 -2.79 4.52 3.72
N GLU A 139 -3.09 5.11 4.87
CA GLU A 139 -3.28 6.54 4.93
C GLU A 139 -1.98 7.19 4.43
N CYS A 140 -2.07 7.89 3.31
CA CYS A 140 -1.00 8.78 2.93
C CYS A 140 -1.07 9.91 3.96
N VAL A 141 -0.21 9.82 4.99
CA VAL A 141 -0.10 10.81 6.07
C VAL A 141 0.33 12.13 5.48
N SER A 142 -0.65 12.94 5.13
CA SER A 142 -0.58 14.38 5.01
C SER A 142 -2.02 14.86 5.18
N GLY A 143 -2.25 15.95 5.90
CA GLY A 143 -3.57 16.47 6.26
C GLY A 143 -4.44 16.95 5.09
N GLU A 144 -4.37 16.30 3.93
CA GLU A 144 -5.15 16.60 2.75
C GLU A 144 -6.52 15.90 2.82
N ALA A 145 -7.55 16.61 2.36
CA ALA A 145 -8.93 16.17 2.35
C ALA A 145 -9.23 15.12 1.25
N GLN A 146 -8.24 14.36 0.79
CA GLN A 146 -8.38 13.42 -0.33
C GLN A 146 -7.54 12.16 -0.11
N VAL A 147 -8.12 10.99 -0.37
CA VAL A 147 -7.43 9.69 -0.27
C VAL A 147 -7.64 8.89 -1.53
N VAL A 148 -6.62 8.12 -1.91
CA VAL A 148 -6.70 7.15 -2.99
C VAL A 148 -6.99 5.78 -2.41
N VAL A 149 -8.11 5.18 -2.80
CA VAL A 149 -8.41 3.77 -2.52
C VAL A 149 -8.09 2.95 -3.75
N SER A 150 -7.37 1.84 -3.56
CA SER A 150 -7.03 0.89 -4.63
C SER A 150 -7.54 -0.50 -4.28
N LEU A 151 -8.25 -1.12 -5.20
CA LEU A 151 -8.83 -2.46 -5.02
C LEU A 151 -8.88 -3.22 -6.33
N VAL A 152 -9.10 -4.54 -6.29
CA VAL A 152 -9.38 -5.33 -7.49
C VAL A 152 -10.87 -5.20 -7.81
N GLY A 153 -11.17 -4.54 -8.92
CA GLY A 153 -12.46 -4.02 -9.38
C GLY A 153 -12.90 -4.56 -10.73
N TYR A 154 -14.19 -4.50 -11.05
CA TYR A 154 -14.57 -4.44 -12.47
C TYR A 154 -14.00 -3.16 -13.08
N LEU A 155 -13.45 -3.28 -14.28
CA LEU A 155 -12.87 -2.15 -14.97
C LEU A 155 -13.93 -1.06 -15.15
N THR A 156 -13.65 0.14 -14.66
CA THR A 156 -14.49 1.32 -14.90
C THR A 156 -13.65 2.38 -15.59
N PHE A 157 -14.21 2.98 -16.64
CA PHE A 157 -13.54 4.07 -17.33
C PHE A 157 -13.48 5.35 -16.46
N PRO A 158 -12.50 6.23 -16.68
CA PRO A 158 -12.15 7.29 -15.74
C PRO A 158 -13.19 8.41 -15.79
N ASN A 159 -13.21 9.27 -14.77
CA ASN A 159 -14.18 10.35 -14.59
C ASN A 159 -15.62 9.89 -14.27
N ALA A 160 -15.84 8.59 -14.03
CA ALA A 160 -17.06 8.16 -13.37
C ALA A 160 -17.06 8.65 -11.91
N GLU A 161 -18.18 9.21 -11.47
CA GLU A 161 -18.37 9.60 -10.07
C GLU A 161 -18.57 8.34 -9.22
N VAL A 162 -18.03 8.38 -8.00
CA VAL A 162 -18.09 7.29 -7.04
C VAL A 162 -18.69 7.80 -5.74
N THR A 163 -19.65 7.08 -5.21
CA THR A 163 -20.25 7.33 -3.90
C THR A 163 -20.02 6.14 -2.99
N LEU A 164 -19.71 6.42 -1.73
CA LEU A 164 -19.42 5.42 -0.72
C LEU A 164 -20.51 5.43 0.33
N PHE A 165 -20.98 4.23 0.67
CA PHE A 165 -21.98 4.00 1.71
C PHE A 165 -21.46 2.96 2.70
N SER A 166 -21.75 3.17 3.98
CA SER A 166 -21.54 2.19 5.04
C SER A 166 -22.88 1.52 5.31
N GLN A 167 -22.89 0.20 5.41
CA GLN A 167 -24.08 -0.54 5.80
C GLN A 167 -24.01 -0.86 7.30
N SER A 168 -25.00 -0.38 8.06
CA SER A 168 -25.19 -0.75 9.46
C SER A 168 -25.74 -2.18 9.58
N SER A 169 -25.69 -2.78 10.77
CA SER A 169 -26.28 -4.10 11.05
C SER A 169 -27.75 -4.22 10.64
N ASP A 170 -28.48 -3.11 10.69
CA ASP A 170 -29.91 -3.04 10.42
C ASP A 170 -30.22 -2.92 8.91
N GLY A 171 -29.19 -2.87 8.07
CA GLY A 171 -29.27 -2.75 6.63
C GLY A 171 -29.41 -1.31 6.11
N GLU A 172 -29.46 -0.31 6.99
CA GLU A 172 -29.45 1.10 6.62
C GLU A 172 -28.10 1.51 6.01
N LEU A 173 -28.16 2.27 4.91
CA LEU A 173 -27.00 2.79 4.21
C LEU A 173 -26.73 4.23 4.63
N THR A 174 -25.57 4.47 5.21
CA THR A 174 -25.10 5.81 5.58
C THR A 174 -24.10 6.30 4.54
N TYR A 175 -24.33 7.47 3.97
CA TYR A 175 -23.38 8.08 3.03
C TYR A 175 -22.09 8.48 3.77
N ILE A 176 -20.94 8.00 3.28
CA ILE A 176 -19.63 8.24 3.88
C ILE A 176 -18.86 9.32 3.11
N GLY A 177 -19.03 9.37 1.79
CA GLY A 177 -18.24 10.25 0.96
C GLY A 177 -18.40 9.99 -0.53
N GLY A 178 -17.74 10.85 -1.30
CA GLY A 178 -17.83 10.86 -2.75
C GLY A 178 -16.47 11.15 -3.37
N GLY A 179 -16.34 10.76 -4.62
CA GLY A 179 -15.08 10.71 -5.32
C GLY A 179 -15.25 10.47 -6.81
N HIS A 180 -14.15 10.13 -7.47
CA HIS A 180 -14.17 9.75 -8.87
C HIS A 180 -13.12 8.68 -9.18
N VAL A 181 -13.35 7.95 -10.26
CA VAL A 181 -12.41 6.93 -10.76
C VAL A 181 -11.17 7.60 -11.33
N LEU A 182 -10.01 7.17 -10.84
CA LEU A 182 -8.71 7.58 -11.35
C LEU A 182 -8.27 6.69 -12.52
N PRO A 183 -7.45 7.22 -13.44
CA PRO A 183 -6.84 6.43 -14.49
C PRO A 183 -6.05 5.24 -13.94
N ILE A 184 -6.19 4.09 -14.61
CA ILE A 184 -5.50 2.87 -14.21
C ILE A 184 -4.00 3.06 -14.40
N SER A 185 -3.27 2.85 -13.30
CA SER A 185 -1.82 3.03 -13.24
C SER A 185 -1.21 1.91 -12.42
N LYS A 186 0.08 1.63 -12.62
CA LYS A 186 0.80 0.66 -11.78
C LYS A 186 1.16 1.33 -10.46
N ARG A 187 0.24 1.28 -9.49
CA ARG A 187 0.45 1.85 -8.15
C ARG A 187 0.78 0.75 -7.17
N LEU A 188 1.92 0.88 -6.49
CA LEU A 188 2.31 -0.02 -5.43
C LEU A 188 1.81 0.51 -4.09
N LEU A 189 1.07 -0.32 -3.35
CA LEU A 189 0.70 -0.07 -1.96
C LEU A 189 1.75 -0.69 -1.04
N VAL A 190 2.35 0.13 -0.17
CA VAL A 190 3.44 -0.30 0.72
C VAL A 190 3.25 0.30 2.11
N ASN A 191 3.35 -0.54 3.13
CA ASN A 191 3.48 -0.09 4.52
C ASN A 191 4.96 0.18 4.82
N GLU A 192 5.24 1.38 5.31
CA GLU A 192 6.56 1.74 5.81
C GLU A 192 6.66 1.40 7.30
N LEU A 193 7.67 0.62 7.67
CA LEU A 193 8.09 0.40 9.05
C LEU A 193 9.33 1.24 9.31
N VAL A 194 9.24 2.13 10.30
CA VAL A 194 10.36 2.96 10.74
C VAL A 194 10.99 2.32 11.98
N LEU A 195 12.18 1.77 11.79
CA LEU A 195 13.00 1.23 12.87
C LEU A 195 13.81 2.35 13.51
N THR A 196 13.97 2.30 14.83
CA THR A 196 14.74 3.29 15.60
C THR A 196 16.00 2.67 16.17
N GLY A 197 17.07 3.44 16.25
CA GLY A 197 18.33 3.02 16.83
C GLY A 197 19.09 4.17 17.46
N SER A 198 19.92 3.85 18.44
CA SER A 198 20.74 4.81 19.17
C SER A 198 22.22 4.71 18.75
N ILE A 199 22.88 5.86 18.74
CA ILE A 199 24.31 5.93 18.39
C ILE A 199 25.14 5.56 19.60
N ARG A 200 25.80 4.40 19.54
CA ARG A 200 26.72 3.96 20.60
C ARG A 200 28.05 4.72 20.54
N ARG A 201 28.59 4.89 19.32
CA ARG A 201 29.88 5.58 19.11
C ARG A 201 29.92 6.24 17.74
N ALA A 202 30.28 7.53 17.70
CA ALA A 202 30.48 8.28 16.47
C ALA A 202 31.98 8.53 16.23
N PHE A 203 32.47 8.25 15.03
CA PHE A 203 33.79 8.62 14.53
C PHE A 203 33.65 9.65 13.41
N LYS A 204 34.78 10.25 12.97
CA LYS A 204 34.78 11.26 11.90
C LYS A 204 34.09 10.82 10.60
N LYS A 205 34.20 9.54 10.23
CA LYS A 205 33.65 8.98 8.97
C LYS A 205 32.66 7.84 9.17
N THR A 206 32.61 7.24 10.35
CA THR A 206 31.81 6.04 10.58
C THR A 206 31.13 6.11 11.93
N THR A 207 29.94 5.55 12.04
CA THR A 207 29.16 5.56 13.27
C THR A 207 28.70 4.14 13.59
N ILE A 208 28.76 3.76 14.86
CA ILE A 208 28.28 2.49 15.36
C ILE A 208 26.89 2.72 15.98
N VAL A 209 25.89 2.04 15.43
CA VAL A 209 24.48 2.17 15.78
C VAL A 209 23.98 0.83 16.34
N LYS A 210 23.17 0.88 17.39
CA LYS A 210 22.51 -0.29 18.02
C LYS A 210 21.00 -0.03 18.07
N GLY A 211 20.19 -1.09 18.07
CA GLY A 211 18.74 -1.00 18.25
C GLY A 211 17.92 -1.13 16.96
N ILE A 212 18.52 -0.83 15.78
CA ILE A 212 17.82 -0.99 14.49
C ILE A 212 17.51 -2.47 14.20
N PHE A 213 18.42 -3.39 14.54
CA PHE A 213 18.25 -4.82 14.35
C PHE A 213 18.56 -5.57 15.64
N HIS A 214 17.96 -6.74 15.80
CA HIS A 214 18.13 -7.58 16.99
C HIS A 214 19.27 -8.59 16.83
N SER A 215 19.45 -9.13 15.62
CA SER A 215 20.44 -10.16 15.33
C SER A 215 21.37 -9.77 14.18
N ARG A 216 22.55 -10.40 14.13
CA ARG A 216 23.48 -10.25 13.00
C ARG A 216 22.87 -10.74 11.68
N GLU A 217 22.07 -11.80 11.73
CA GLU A 217 21.43 -12.40 10.56
C GLU A 217 20.45 -11.40 9.93
N GLU A 218 19.65 -10.74 10.76
CA GLU A 218 18.72 -9.68 10.35
C GLU A 218 19.47 -8.51 9.71
N ALA A 219 20.51 -8.01 10.38
CA ALA A 219 21.34 -6.94 9.84
C ALA A 219 22.08 -7.34 8.53
N SER A 220 22.42 -8.62 8.36
CA SER A 220 23.05 -9.10 7.13
C SER A 220 22.06 -9.23 5.98
N ARG A 221 20.80 -9.57 6.29
CA ARG A 221 19.69 -9.63 5.33
C ARG A 221 19.38 -8.24 4.79
N PHE A 222 19.27 -7.25 5.66
CA PHE A 222 18.95 -5.87 5.29
C PHE A 222 20.20 -5.03 5.02
N LYS A 223 21.15 -5.58 4.25
CA LYS A 223 22.44 -4.93 4.03
C LYS A 223 22.32 -3.55 3.39
N GLU A 224 21.37 -3.41 2.49
CA GLU A 224 21.14 -2.23 1.64
C GLU A 224 20.09 -1.27 2.22
N ILE A 225 19.77 -1.38 3.50
CA ILE A 225 18.80 -0.49 4.16
C ILE A 225 19.24 0.99 4.07
N GLU A 226 18.28 1.84 3.72
CA GLU A 226 18.44 3.29 3.84
C GLU A 226 18.24 3.72 5.30
N ILE A 227 19.26 4.35 5.85
CA ILE A 227 19.24 4.91 7.21
C ILE A 227 19.40 6.43 7.17
N PHE A 228 18.76 7.11 8.11
CA PHE A 228 18.81 8.56 8.22
C PHE A 228 18.84 8.98 9.68
N THR A 229 19.43 10.14 9.95
CA THR A 229 19.46 10.74 11.28
C THR A 229 18.29 11.72 11.45
N GLU A 230 18.00 12.07 12.70
CA GLU A 230 17.05 13.13 13.05
C GLU A 230 17.31 14.45 12.31
N ASN A 231 18.57 14.77 12.03
CA ASN A 231 18.96 15.96 11.26
C ASN A 231 18.79 15.82 9.74
N GLY A 232 18.17 14.74 9.26
CA GLY A 232 18.01 14.44 7.83
C GLY A 232 19.28 13.94 7.14
N GLY A 233 20.32 13.58 7.90
CA GLY A 233 21.56 13.05 7.35
C GLY A 233 21.38 11.63 6.83
N LYS A 234 21.42 11.44 5.51
CA LYS A 234 21.35 10.11 4.89
C LYS A 234 22.62 9.31 5.17
N GLY A 235 22.47 8.00 5.33
CA GLY A 235 23.57 7.08 5.50
C GLY A 235 23.29 5.71 4.89
N HIS A 236 24.33 4.89 4.88
CA HIS A 236 24.25 3.50 4.46
C HIS A 236 25.01 2.64 5.47
N MET A 237 24.56 1.39 5.60
CA MET A 237 25.26 0.41 6.40
C MET A 237 26.47 -0.15 5.65
N ILE A 238 27.60 -0.25 6.35
CA ILE A 238 28.83 -0.86 5.84
C ILE A 238 28.84 -2.36 6.16
N LYS A 239 28.68 -2.69 7.45
CA LYS A 239 28.70 -4.08 7.94
C LYS A 239 28.03 -4.23 9.30
N PRO A 240 27.46 -5.40 9.60
CA PRO A 240 27.09 -5.77 10.95
C PRO A 240 28.33 -6.05 11.81
N ILE A 241 28.23 -5.76 13.11
CA ILE A 241 29.25 -5.96 14.15
C ILE A 241 28.67 -6.85 15.26
N GLY A 242 29.42 -7.87 15.67
CA GLY A 242 29.05 -8.73 16.79
C GLY A 242 27.84 -9.63 16.45
N THR A 243 27.08 -9.97 17.49
CA THR A 243 25.91 -10.88 17.44
C THR A 243 24.58 -10.15 17.62
N HIS A 244 24.58 -9.04 18.38
CA HIS A 244 23.37 -8.31 18.81
C HIS A 244 22.87 -7.24 17.82
N GLY A 245 22.93 -7.51 16.51
CA GLY A 245 22.38 -6.60 15.49
C GLY A 245 22.99 -5.19 15.47
N THR A 246 24.16 -5.00 16.07
CA THR A 246 24.87 -3.72 16.03
C THR A 246 25.46 -3.52 14.65
N ILE A 247 25.38 -2.31 14.11
CA ILE A 247 25.78 -2.03 12.73
C ILE A 247 26.80 -0.89 12.68
N LYS A 248 27.72 -0.99 11.72
CA LYS A 248 28.64 0.10 11.35
C LYS A 248 28.10 0.80 10.12
N CYS A 249 27.93 2.10 10.22
CA CYS A 249 27.29 2.92 9.20
C CYS A 249 28.19 4.09 8.81
N HIS A 250 27.96 4.62 7.61
CA HIS A 250 28.51 5.90 7.15
C HIS A 250 27.35 6.87 6.92
N PHE A 251 27.48 8.09 7.44
CA PHE A 251 26.50 9.16 7.22
C PHE A 251 27.15 10.30 6.45
N THR A 252 26.36 10.98 5.61
CA THR A 252 26.81 12.17 4.87
C THR A 252 27.05 13.35 5.80
N LEU A 253 26.25 13.47 6.85
CA LEU A 253 26.36 14.53 7.86
C LEU A 253 27.01 14.00 9.13
N THR A 254 27.73 14.88 9.83
CA THR A 254 28.30 14.58 11.15
C THR A 254 27.19 14.23 12.14
N THR A 255 27.37 13.13 12.86
CA THR A 255 26.37 12.60 13.80
C THR A 255 26.82 12.78 15.25
N ASN A 256 25.92 13.22 16.12
CA ASN A 256 26.16 13.34 17.55
C ASN A 256 25.68 12.08 18.30
N LYS A 257 26.31 11.75 19.44
CA LYS A 257 25.93 10.57 20.24
C LYS A 257 24.49 10.61 20.76
N SER A 258 23.93 11.79 20.97
CA SER A 258 22.56 11.98 21.48
C SER A 258 21.47 11.79 20.43
N GLN A 259 21.84 11.59 19.17
CA GLN A 259 20.86 11.53 18.07
C GLN A 259 20.34 10.12 17.87
N THR A 260 19.07 10.06 17.49
CA THR A 260 18.41 8.85 17.02
C THR A 260 18.69 8.66 15.53
N VAL A 261 18.91 7.41 15.16
CA VAL A 261 19.00 6.95 13.77
C VAL A 261 17.73 6.17 13.45
N TYR A 262 17.23 6.39 12.26
CA TYR A 262 16.05 5.73 11.74
C TYR A 262 16.43 4.86 10.54
N GLY A 263 15.82 3.69 10.42
CA GLY A 263 15.88 2.83 9.25
C GLY A 263 14.48 2.62 8.68
N LYS A 264 14.35 2.63 7.36
CA LYS A 264 13.06 2.36 6.69
C LYS A 264 13.05 0.97 6.10
N LEU A 265 12.00 0.22 6.41
CA LEU A 265 11.67 -1.04 5.79
C LEU A 265 10.28 -0.96 5.15
N TYR A 266 10.08 -1.74 4.10
CA TYR A 266 8.88 -1.69 3.27
C TYR A 266 8.21 -3.05 3.18
N LYS A 267 6.91 -3.11 3.44
CA LYS A 267 6.11 -4.33 3.23
C LYS A 267 5.01 -4.06 2.20
N PRO A 268 4.99 -4.77 1.06
CA PRO A 268 3.91 -4.63 0.09
C PRO A 268 2.59 -5.05 0.73
N GLN A 269 1.55 -4.24 0.55
CA GLN A 269 0.21 -4.59 0.99
C GLN A 269 -0.53 -5.29 -0.14
N PRO A 270 -1.17 -6.45 0.14
CA PRO A 270 -1.98 -7.10 -0.84
C PRO A 270 -3.22 -6.25 -1.16
N LEU A 271 -3.62 -6.24 -2.43
CA LEU A 271 -4.91 -5.67 -2.81
C LEU A 271 -6.04 -6.61 -2.40
N ILE A 272 -7.06 -6.03 -1.79
CA ILE A 272 -8.31 -6.75 -1.49
C ILE A 272 -9.03 -7.06 -2.81
N CYS A 273 -9.41 -8.32 -2.99
CA CYS A 273 -10.27 -8.80 -4.07
C CYS A 273 -11.57 -9.38 -3.50
N ASP A 274 -12.31 -8.56 -2.76
CA ASP A 274 -13.59 -8.94 -2.15
C ASP A 274 -14.75 -8.21 -2.84
N ILE A 275 -14.94 -8.55 -4.12
CA ILE A 275 -16.06 -8.03 -4.90
C ILE A 275 -17.13 -9.10 -5.01
N GLU A 276 -18.19 -8.86 -4.25
CA GLU A 276 -19.48 -9.48 -4.43
C GLU A 276 -20.41 -8.48 -5.10
N THR A 277 -20.94 -8.84 -6.27
CA THR A 277 -22.07 -8.13 -6.86
C THR A 277 -23.31 -8.48 -6.05
N LYS A 278 -23.53 -7.75 -4.94
CA LYS A 278 -24.73 -7.88 -4.12
C LYS A 278 -25.84 -7.00 -4.67
N VAL A 279 -26.98 -7.61 -4.96
CA VAL A 279 -28.22 -6.87 -5.19
C VAL A 279 -28.76 -6.47 -3.82
N TYR A 280 -28.64 -5.20 -3.46
CA TYR A 280 -29.26 -4.68 -2.24
C TYR A 280 -30.78 -4.64 -2.43
N LEU A 281 -31.45 -5.64 -1.86
CA LEU A 281 -32.89 -5.61 -1.66
C LEU A 281 -33.13 -4.85 -0.34
N PRO A 282 -33.95 -3.79 -0.32
CA PRO A 282 -34.30 -3.12 0.93
C PRO A 282 -34.88 -4.14 1.91
N SER A 283 -34.40 -4.13 3.15
CA SER A 283 -34.73 -5.10 4.21
C SER A 283 -36.22 -5.25 4.51
N GLN A 284 -37.08 -4.35 4.01
CA GLN A 284 -38.52 -4.33 4.29
C GLN A 284 -39.33 -5.42 3.56
N HIS A 285 -38.71 -6.24 2.71
CA HIS A 285 -39.44 -7.20 1.87
C HIS A 285 -38.93 -8.64 1.88
N LEU A 286 -38.09 -9.01 2.85
CA LEU A 286 -37.83 -10.43 3.17
C LEU A 286 -38.85 -10.90 4.22
N LEU A 287 -40.07 -11.19 3.76
CA LEU A 287 -41.10 -11.98 4.46
C LEU A 287 -41.50 -13.16 3.57
#